data_AF-A0A7T5CIL7-F1
#
_entry.id   AF-A0A7T5CIL7-F1
#
_cell.length_a   1.000
_cell.length_b   1.000
_cell.length_c   1.000
_cell.angle_alpha   90.00
_cell.angle_beta   90.00
_cell.angle_gamma   90.00
#
_symmetry.space_group_name_H-M   'P 1'
#
loop_
_entity.id
_entity.type
_entity.pdbx_description
1 polymer ?
#
loop_
_entity_poly.entity_id
_entity_poly.type
_entity_poly.pdbx_seq_one_letter_code
_entity_poly.pdbx_strand_id
1 'polypeptide(L)'
;MVVRSERDWMIFLIDGYLDEDIKHDDFVMKMQDLLRDTNDRSIQMCAAYWKGEIEEWDDWEDVGDDRDGWDLVQRVLLFLHSNEELKCKELSRWSLRQVVGGVLAVIWCAAIYRMMGTIGFDWGIYSLIQLCMNVLLLGLFWWFLVDERKMWEGVSKSTKRSQPFGSYGELRRVYETVGDFKKQKFKGRVHIQTGGWLKRLWDKFFLGSLLFYAVFYVVLIGALYFYLLCFGLMVAVGTLPIKGQCYSCNDVVETVGS
;
A
#
# COMPACT_ATOMS: atom_id res chain seq x y z
N MET A 1 -18.39 -18.03 7.25
CA MET A 1 -19.85 -18.11 7.06
C MET A 1 -20.25 -16.93 6.21
N VAL A 2 -20.78 -17.23 5.03
CA VAL A 2 -21.25 -16.23 4.06
C VAL A 2 -22.60 -15.70 4.50
N VAL A 3 -22.74 -14.37 4.60
CA VAL A 3 -24.03 -13.71 4.92
C VAL A 3 -24.50 -12.93 3.69
N ARG A 4 -25.44 -13.51 2.95
CA ARG A 4 -25.81 -13.00 1.62
C ARG A 4 -26.37 -11.57 1.66
N SER A 5 -27.21 -11.25 2.65
CA SER A 5 -27.76 -9.90 2.82
C SER A 5 -26.69 -8.83 3.04
N GLU A 6 -25.60 -9.17 3.73
CA GLU A 6 -24.49 -8.24 3.97
C GLU A 6 -23.66 -8.05 2.69
N ARG A 7 -23.46 -9.10 1.89
CA ARG A 7 -22.79 -9.00 0.58
C ARG A 7 -23.61 -8.18 -0.41
N ASP A 8 -24.91 -8.41 -0.48
CA ASP A 8 -25.81 -7.63 -1.34
C ASP A 8 -25.84 -6.16 -0.93
N TRP A 9 -25.77 -5.87 0.38
CA TRP A 9 -25.62 -4.50 0.88
C TRP A 9 -24.27 -3.88 0.48
N MET A 10 -23.18 -4.63 0.58
CA MET A 10 -21.86 -4.17 0.12
C MET A 10 -21.87 -3.88 -1.39
N ILE A 11 -22.47 -4.75 -2.21
CA ILE A 11 -22.64 -4.55 -3.66
C ILE A 11 -23.42 -3.26 -3.92
N PHE A 12 -24.56 -3.07 -3.23
CA PHE A 12 -25.37 -1.86 -3.37
C PHE A 12 -24.58 -0.58 -3.07
N LEU A 13 -23.76 -0.59 -2.02
CA LEU A 13 -22.91 0.56 -1.68
C LEU A 13 -21.88 0.84 -2.77
N ILE A 14 -21.23 -0.20 -3.30
CA ILE A 14 -20.20 -0.06 -4.33
C ILE A 14 -20.81 0.43 -5.64
N ASP A 15 -21.88 -0.21 -6.11
CA ASP A 15 -22.55 0.18 -7.36
C ASP A 15 -23.09 1.60 -7.24
N GLY A 16 -23.74 1.95 -6.13
CA GLY A 16 -24.23 3.29 -5.89
C GLY A 16 -23.12 4.35 -5.84
N TYR A 17 -21.92 3.98 -5.38
CA TYR A 17 -20.76 4.87 -5.45
C TYR A 17 -20.22 5.01 -6.88
N LEU A 18 -20.08 3.91 -7.63
CA LEU A 18 -19.61 3.90 -9.02
C LEU A 18 -20.54 4.63 -9.99
N ASP A 19 -21.84 4.62 -9.70
CA ASP A 19 -22.86 5.35 -10.47
C ASP A 19 -23.05 6.79 -9.99
N GLU A 20 -22.23 7.27 -9.04
CA GLU A 20 -22.26 8.62 -8.45
C GLU A 20 -23.57 8.94 -7.69
N ASP A 21 -24.39 7.94 -7.37
CA ASP A 21 -25.63 8.07 -6.59
C ASP A 21 -25.35 8.24 -5.09
N ILE A 22 -24.25 7.68 -4.60
CA ILE A 22 -23.78 7.79 -3.21
C ILE A 22 -22.51 8.64 -3.20
N LYS A 23 -22.50 9.71 -2.39
CA LYS A 23 -21.31 10.54 -2.21
C LYS A 23 -20.20 9.77 -1.48
N HIS A 24 -18.96 10.16 -1.74
CA HIS A 24 -17.79 9.52 -1.15
C HIS A 24 -17.86 9.41 0.38
N ASP A 25 -18.14 10.51 1.08
CA ASP A 25 -18.23 10.51 2.55
C ASP A 25 -19.30 9.54 3.08
N ASP A 26 -20.48 9.53 2.43
CA ASP A 26 -21.58 8.64 2.78
C ASP A 26 -21.24 7.17 2.51
N PHE A 27 -20.52 6.90 1.42
CA PHE A 27 -20.04 5.57 1.08
C PHE A 27 -19.04 5.07 2.13
N VAL A 28 -18.03 5.87 2.48
CA VAL A 28 -17.02 5.50 3.48
C VAL A 28 -17.66 5.24 4.84
N MET A 29 -18.57 6.12 5.28
CA MET A 29 -19.28 5.96 6.55
C MET A 29 -20.11 4.68 6.57
N LYS A 30 -20.96 4.45 5.56
CA LYS A 30 -21.82 3.26 5.49
C LYS A 30 -21.02 1.97 5.35
N MET A 31 -19.90 2.01 4.64
CA MET A 31 -18.99 0.87 4.52
C MET A 31 -18.33 0.56 5.87
N GLN A 32 -17.91 1.57 6.64
CA GLN A 32 -17.37 1.37 7.98
C GLN A 32 -18.41 0.79 8.95
N ASP A 33 -19.65 1.27 8.90
CA ASP A 33 -20.76 0.72 9.70
C ASP A 33 -21.01 -0.75 9.36
N LEU A 34 -21.07 -1.09 8.07
CA LEU A 34 -21.21 -2.47 7.62
C LEU A 34 -20.05 -3.35 8.12
N LEU A 35 -18.81 -2.88 8.00
CA LEU A 35 -17.63 -3.63 8.41
C LEU A 35 -17.53 -3.85 9.92
N ARG A 36 -18.11 -2.94 10.71
CA ARG A 36 -18.16 -3.06 12.17
C ARG A 36 -19.14 -4.14 12.62
N ASP A 37 -20.27 -4.28 11.93
CA ASP A 37 -21.37 -5.14 12.38
C ASP A 37 -21.46 -6.48 11.60
N THR A 38 -20.73 -6.62 10.49
CA THR A 38 -20.72 -7.85 9.67
C THR A 38 -20.00 -9.02 10.35
N ASN A 39 -20.60 -10.20 10.26
CA ASN A 39 -19.94 -11.47 10.63
C ASN A 39 -19.33 -12.19 9.41
N ASP A 40 -19.54 -11.70 8.18
CA ASP A 40 -18.94 -12.26 6.98
C ASP A 40 -17.48 -11.83 6.84
N ARG A 41 -16.58 -12.74 7.23
CA ARG A 41 -15.13 -12.55 7.12
C ARG A 41 -14.69 -12.23 5.69
N SER A 42 -15.42 -12.67 4.67
CA SER A 42 -15.06 -12.38 3.28
C SER A 42 -15.29 -10.91 2.92
N ILE A 43 -16.33 -10.27 3.47
CA ILE A 43 -16.56 -8.83 3.30
C ILE A 43 -15.42 -8.04 3.95
N GLN A 44 -15.04 -8.42 5.18
CA GLN A 44 -13.91 -7.81 5.88
C GLN A 44 -12.59 -7.95 5.09
N MET A 45 -12.34 -9.14 4.54
CA MET A 45 -11.15 -9.37 3.72
C MET A 45 -11.19 -8.65 2.38
N CYS A 46 -12.35 -8.54 1.73
CA CYS A 46 -12.49 -7.74 0.50
C CYS A 46 -12.23 -6.27 0.76
N ALA A 47 -12.77 -5.72 1.85
CA ALA A 47 -12.50 -4.33 2.24
C ALA A 47 -11.01 -4.13 2.59
N ALA A 48 -10.36 -5.10 3.24
CA ALA A 48 -8.92 -5.03 3.54
C ALA A 48 -8.06 -5.12 2.26
N TYR A 49 -8.36 -6.07 1.36
CA TYR A 49 -7.70 -6.19 0.05
C TYR A 49 -7.87 -4.90 -0.76
N TRP A 50 -9.09 -4.40 -0.83
CA TRP A 50 -9.40 -3.18 -1.55
C TRP A 50 -8.69 -1.97 -0.94
N LYS A 51 -8.73 -1.79 0.38
CA LYS A 51 -8.03 -0.71 1.07
C LYS A 51 -6.51 -0.77 0.84
N GLY A 52 -5.91 -1.95 0.87
CA GLY A 52 -4.47 -2.11 0.66
C GLY A 52 -4.02 -1.72 -0.75
N GLU A 53 -4.83 -2.00 -1.77
CA GLU A 53 -4.54 -1.55 -3.14
C GLU A 53 -4.93 -0.07 -3.35
N ILE A 54 -5.91 0.47 -2.60
CA ILE A 54 -6.23 1.91 -2.59
C ILE A 54 -5.16 2.76 -1.92
N GLU A 55 -4.36 2.25 -0.99
CA GLU A 55 -3.23 3.03 -0.48
C GLU A 55 -2.21 3.40 -1.58
N GLU A 56 -2.27 2.78 -2.77
CA GLU A 56 -1.52 3.21 -3.96
C GLU A 56 -2.19 4.37 -4.75
N TRP A 57 -3.48 4.67 -4.50
CA TRP A 57 -4.25 5.77 -5.09
C TRP A 57 -4.46 6.89 -4.04
N ASP A 58 -4.14 8.14 -4.39
CA ASP A 58 -4.22 9.26 -3.44
C ASP A 58 -5.68 9.54 -3.04
N ASP A 59 -6.63 9.36 -3.98
CA ASP A 59 -8.06 9.48 -3.72
C ASP A 59 -8.90 8.41 -4.44
N TRP A 60 -10.12 8.14 -3.94
CA TRP A 60 -11.06 7.23 -4.58
C TRP A 60 -11.52 7.68 -5.97
N GLU A 61 -11.44 8.98 -6.25
CA GLU A 61 -11.70 9.54 -7.57
C GLU A 61 -10.72 8.97 -8.62
N ASP A 62 -9.47 8.70 -8.21
CA ASP A 62 -8.43 8.13 -9.07
C ASP A 62 -8.74 6.68 -9.46
N VAL A 63 -9.45 5.92 -8.61
CA VAL A 63 -9.86 4.53 -8.90
C VAL A 63 -10.88 4.48 -10.05
N GLY A 64 -11.75 5.50 -10.14
CA GLY A 64 -12.72 5.63 -11.23
C GLY A 64 -12.08 6.01 -12.56
N ASP A 65 -10.94 6.69 -12.50
CA ASP A 65 -10.20 7.22 -13.64
C ASP A 65 -9.03 6.32 -14.08
N ASP A 66 -8.60 5.38 -13.23
CA ASP A 66 -7.64 4.32 -13.56
C ASP A 66 -8.35 3.04 -14.00
N ARG A 67 -7.88 2.49 -15.12
CA ARG A 67 -8.39 1.23 -15.66
C ARG A 67 -8.04 0.04 -14.77
N ASP A 68 -6.86 0.05 -14.16
CA ASP A 68 -6.43 -1.04 -13.28
C ASP A 68 -7.23 -1.02 -11.97
N GLY A 69 -7.48 0.16 -11.40
CA GLY A 69 -8.43 0.39 -10.30
C GLY A 69 -9.85 -0.07 -10.63
N TRP A 70 -10.40 0.34 -11.78
CA TRP A 70 -11.73 -0.09 -12.22
C TRP A 70 -11.85 -1.61 -12.36
N ASP A 71 -10.87 -2.25 -12.98
CA ASP A 71 -10.86 -3.71 -13.14
C ASP A 71 -10.72 -4.44 -11.79
N LEU A 72 -10.11 -3.82 -10.78
CA LEU A 72 -10.06 -4.35 -9.41
C LEU A 72 -11.44 -4.29 -8.75
N VAL A 73 -12.15 -3.14 -8.83
CA VAL A 73 -13.49 -3.00 -8.25
C VAL A 73 -14.47 -3.99 -8.87
N GLN A 74 -14.43 -4.14 -10.20
CA GLN A 74 -15.27 -5.12 -10.91
C GLN A 74 -14.99 -6.57 -10.49
N ARG A 75 -13.74 -6.91 -10.14
CA ARG A 75 -13.38 -8.23 -9.60
C ARG A 75 -13.91 -8.44 -8.18
N VAL A 76 -13.85 -7.41 -7.34
CA VAL A 76 -14.42 -7.44 -5.98
C VAL A 76 -15.94 -7.60 -6.05
N LEU A 77 -16.62 -6.86 -6.92
CA LEU A 77 -18.06 -7.02 -7.16
C LEU A 77 -18.41 -8.44 -7.61
N LEU A 78 -17.69 -8.98 -8.59
CA LEU A 78 -17.90 -10.35 -9.04
C LEU A 78 -17.74 -11.36 -7.89
N PHE A 79 -16.75 -11.17 -7.02
CA PHE A 79 -16.57 -12.02 -5.85
C PHE A 79 -17.71 -11.87 -4.83
N LEU A 80 -18.17 -10.65 -4.55
CA LEU A 80 -19.30 -10.42 -3.64
C LEU A 80 -20.59 -11.06 -4.17
N HIS A 81 -20.77 -11.08 -5.49
CA HIS A 81 -21.88 -11.77 -6.12
C HIS A 81 -21.74 -13.30 -6.05
N SER A 82 -20.53 -13.84 -5.89
CA SER A 82 -20.32 -15.27 -5.70
C SER A 82 -20.65 -15.70 -4.26
N ASN A 83 -20.84 -17.01 -4.06
CA ASN A 83 -20.97 -17.61 -2.72
C ASN A 83 -19.63 -18.15 -2.20
N GLU A 84 -18.50 -17.76 -2.80
CA GLU A 84 -17.19 -18.25 -2.40
C GLU A 84 -16.71 -17.55 -1.12
N GLU A 85 -15.85 -18.23 -0.36
CA GLU A 85 -15.19 -17.67 0.81
C GLU A 85 -13.76 -17.25 0.48
N LEU A 86 -13.40 -16.05 0.92
CA LEU A 86 -12.04 -15.57 0.76
C LEU A 86 -11.16 -16.14 1.87
N LYS A 87 -10.02 -16.74 1.49
CA LYS A 87 -8.99 -17.10 2.46
C LYS A 87 -7.79 -16.18 2.28
N CYS A 88 -7.41 -15.53 3.37
CA CYS A 88 -6.15 -14.80 3.47
C CYS A 88 -5.08 -15.72 4.03
N LYS A 89 -3.98 -15.88 3.29
CA LYS A 89 -2.75 -16.49 3.77
C LYS A 89 -1.79 -15.36 4.13
N GLU A 90 -1.51 -15.22 5.41
CA GLU A 90 -0.44 -14.34 5.88
C GLU A 90 0.91 -15.03 5.62
N LEU A 91 1.74 -14.37 4.82
CA LEU A 91 3.12 -14.73 4.59
C LEU A 91 3.97 -13.86 5.50
N SER A 92 4.66 -14.49 6.45
CA SER A 92 5.66 -13.84 7.28
C SER A 92 6.98 -14.54 7.09
N ARG A 93 8.03 -13.78 6.77
CA ARG A 93 9.38 -14.32 6.61
C ARG A 93 10.37 -13.52 7.42
N TRP A 94 11.07 -14.23 8.30
CA TRP A 94 12.26 -13.68 8.96
C TRP A 94 13.41 -13.68 7.96
N SER A 95 14.08 -12.53 7.82
CA SER A 95 15.21 -12.32 6.93
C SER A 95 16.43 -11.89 7.75
N LEU A 96 17.62 -12.28 7.28
CA LEU A 96 18.90 -11.86 7.87
C LEU A 96 19.00 -10.32 7.97
N ARG A 97 18.24 -9.61 7.14
CA ARG A 97 18.04 -8.16 7.19
C ARG A 97 17.67 -7.63 8.58
N GLN A 98 16.84 -8.35 9.33
CA GLN A 98 16.37 -7.88 10.65
C GLN A 98 17.52 -7.87 11.67
N VAL A 99 18.43 -8.83 11.54
CA VAL A 99 19.67 -8.89 12.35
C VAL A 99 20.59 -7.74 11.97
N VAL A 100 20.79 -7.49 10.67
CA VAL A 100 21.64 -6.38 10.20
C VAL A 100 21.06 -5.02 10.59
N GLY A 101 19.74 -4.82 10.43
CA GLY A 101 19.03 -3.61 10.86
C GLY A 101 19.12 -3.40 12.37
N GLY A 102 18.98 -4.46 13.16
CA GLY A 102 19.14 -4.40 14.62
C GLY A 102 20.56 -4.03 15.05
N VAL A 103 21.58 -4.58 14.40
CA VAL A 103 22.99 -4.21 14.67
C VAL A 103 23.24 -2.73 14.33
N LEU A 104 22.75 -2.24 13.20
CA LEU A 104 22.87 -0.83 12.83
C LEU A 104 22.12 0.10 13.80
N ALA A 105 20.95 -0.33 14.31
CA ALA A 105 20.21 0.38 15.35
C ALA A 105 21.07 0.60 16.60
N VAL A 106 21.70 -0.48 17.08
CA VAL A 106 22.56 -0.45 18.28
C VAL A 106 23.76 0.47 18.06
N ILE A 107 24.43 0.36 16.90
CA ILE A 107 25.57 1.20 16.56
C ILE A 107 25.17 2.69 16.54
N TRP A 108 24.01 3.01 15.98
CA TRP A 108 23.51 4.38 15.92
C TRP A 108 23.13 4.93 17.31
N CYS A 109 22.40 4.16 18.11
CA CYS A 109 22.07 4.54 19.49
C CYS A 109 23.35 4.78 20.32
N ALA A 110 24.36 3.93 20.16
CA ALA A 110 25.65 4.10 20.83
C ALA A 110 26.39 5.37 20.36
N ALA A 111 26.32 5.69 19.05
CA ALA A 111 26.92 6.91 18.51
C ALA A 111 26.24 8.17 19.05
N ILE A 112 24.90 8.20 19.13
CA ILE A 112 24.14 9.32 19.71
C ILE A 112 24.43 9.48 21.21
N TYR A 113 24.40 8.38 21.97
CA TYR A 113 24.71 8.41 23.40
C TYR A 113 26.09 9.03 23.66
N ARG A 114 27.09 8.65 22.86
CA ARG A 114 28.44 9.22 22.96
C ARG A 114 28.47 10.69 22.58
N MET A 115 27.74 11.08 21.53
CA MET A 115 27.65 12.48 21.09
C MET A 115 27.06 13.39 22.17
N MET A 116 26.03 12.94 22.89
CA MET A 116 25.41 13.71 23.99
C MET A 116 26.33 13.85 25.22
N GLY A 117 27.26 12.92 25.42
CA GLY A 117 28.13 12.87 26.60
C GLY A 117 29.46 13.64 26.50
N THR A 118 29.88 14.07 25.30
CA THR A 118 31.20 14.72 25.11
C THR A 118 31.11 16.09 24.47
N ILE A 119 31.43 17.13 25.26
CA ILE A 119 31.73 18.48 24.76
C ILE A 119 33.12 18.43 24.11
N GLY A 120 33.18 18.45 22.78
CA GLY A 120 34.45 18.42 22.03
C GLY A 120 34.58 17.27 21.02
N PHE A 121 33.49 16.57 20.69
CA PHE A 121 33.51 15.52 19.67
C PHE A 121 33.84 16.09 18.28
N ASP A 122 34.72 15.42 17.54
CA ASP A 122 35.10 15.82 16.18
C ASP A 122 33.91 15.58 15.23
N TRP A 123 33.27 16.68 14.84
CA TRP A 123 32.15 16.71 13.90
C TRP A 123 32.50 16.07 12.55
N GLY A 124 33.78 16.05 12.15
CA GLY A 124 34.23 15.45 10.90
C GLY A 124 34.09 13.93 10.90
N ILE A 125 34.58 13.25 11.95
CA ILE A 125 34.47 11.80 12.10
C ILE A 125 33.01 11.37 12.26
N TYR A 126 32.22 12.15 13.02
CA TYR A 126 30.78 11.89 13.16
C TYR A 126 30.06 11.95 11.81
N SER A 127 30.33 12.98 11.02
CA SER A 127 29.73 13.17 9.70
C SER A 127 30.09 12.02 8.75
N LEU A 128 31.32 11.50 8.83
CA LEU A 128 31.74 10.34 8.04
C LEU A 128 31.02 9.05 8.47
N ILE A 129 30.88 8.80 9.78
CA ILE A 129 30.13 7.65 10.29
C ILE A 129 28.67 7.71 9.84
N GLN A 130 28.03 8.89 9.95
CA GLN A 130 26.66 9.09 9.46
C GLN A 130 26.55 8.82 7.95
N LEU A 131 27.50 9.30 7.15
CA LEU A 131 27.54 9.02 5.71
C LEU A 131 27.66 7.51 5.42
N CYS A 132 28.52 6.78 6.13
CA CYS A 132 28.63 5.32 5.95
C CYS A 132 27.34 4.59 6.35
N MET A 133 26.71 4.99 7.45
CA MET A 133 25.44 4.40 7.90
C MET A 133 24.32 4.65 6.89
N ASN A 134 24.32 5.78 6.19
CA ASN A 134 23.39 6.05 5.10
C ASN A 134 23.51 5.11 3.92
N VAL A 135 24.73 4.90 3.46
CA VAL A 135 24.98 3.99 2.36
C VAL A 135 24.53 2.58 2.73
N LEU A 136 24.74 2.18 3.99
CA LEU A 136 24.26 0.89 4.51
C LEU A 136 22.73 0.81 4.61
N LEU A 137 22.05 1.88 5.05
CA LEU A 137 20.59 1.93 5.10
C LEU A 137 19.96 1.92 3.72
N LEU A 138 20.51 2.67 2.76
CA LEU A 138 20.07 2.62 1.36
C LEU A 138 20.25 1.22 0.79
N GLY A 139 21.36 0.54 1.11
CA GLY A 139 21.58 -0.86 0.76
C GLY A 139 20.53 -1.79 1.38
N LEU A 140 20.17 -1.58 2.65
CA LEU A 140 19.12 -2.36 3.33
C LEU A 140 17.73 -2.10 2.77
N PHE A 141 17.42 -0.85 2.41
CA PHE A 141 16.17 -0.47 1.77
C PHE A 141 16.07 -1.07 0.36
N TRP A 142 17.15 -1.01 -0.42
CA TRP A 142 17.21 -1.69 -1.70
C TRP A 142 17.03 -3.22 -1.54
N TRP A 143 17.69 -3.81 -0.54
CA TRP A 143 17.52 -5.23 -0.23
C TRP A 143 16.08 -5.54 0.21
N PHE A 144 15.42 -4.66 0.98
CA PHE A 144 13.99 -4.79 1.28
C PHE A 144 13.15 -4.90 0.02
N LEU A 145 13.30 -3.95 -0.92
CA LEU A 145 12.55 -3.95 -2.17
C LEU A 145 12.79 -5.22 -3.00
N VAL A 146 14.03 -5.73 -2.99
CA VAL A 146 14.37 -6.97 -3.68
C VAL A 146 13.77 -8.19 -3.00
N ASP A 147 13.84 -8.31 -1.67
CA ASP A 147 13.27 -9.43 -0.91
C ASP A 147 11.73 -9.42 -0.97
N GLU A 148 11.12 -8.24 -0.91
CA GLU A 148 9.69 -8.05 -1.12
C GLU A 148 9.32 -8.50 -2.53
N ARG A 149 10.03 -8.02 -3.57
CA ARG A 149 9.81 -8.48 -4.94
C ARG A 149 9.94 -9.99 -5.07
N LYS A 150 10.91 -10.63 -4.42
CA LYS A 150 11.08 -12.09 -4.41
C LYS A 150 9.95 -12.83 -3.68
N MET A 151 9.41 -12.25 -2.61
CA MET A 151 8.21 -12.78 -1.94
C MET A 151 7.02 -12.79 -2.92
N TRP A 152 6.91 -11.75 -3.73
CA TRP A 152 5.89 -11.62 -4.77
C TRP A 152 6.23 -12.33 -6.09
N GLU A 153 7.48 -12.72 -6.36
CA GLU A 153 7.88 -13.42 -7.61
C GLU A 153 7.20 -14.79 -7.78
N GLY A 154 6.78 -15.44 -6.69
CA GLY A 154 5.94 -16.64 -6.74
C GLY A 154 4.48 -16.36 -7.11
N VAL A 155 4.04 -15.10 -7.00
CA VAL A 155 2.72 -14.61 -7.41
C VAL A 155 2.92 -13.94 -8.77
N SER A 156 2.72 -14.72 -9.84
CA SER A 156 2.82 -14.19 -11.22
C SER A 156 2.09 -12.85 -11.36
N LYS A 157 2.59 -11.94 -12.21
CA LYS A 157 1.83 -10.71 -12.58
C LYS A 157 0.39 -11.03 -13.03
N SER A 158 0.19 -12.20 -13.63
CA SER A 158 -1.14 -12.72 -13.97
C SER A 158 -2.00 -13.01 -12.74
N THR A 159 -1.38 -13.50 -11.67
CA THR A 159 -2.03 -13.80 -10.39
C THR A 159 -2.38 -12.53 -9.63
N LYS A 160 -1.50 -11.50 -9.60
CA LYS A 160 -1.86 -10.19 -9.03
C LYS A 160 -3.08 -9.59 -9.75
N ARG A 161 -3.15 -9.75 -11.08
CA ARG A 161 -4.29 -9.30 -11.89
C ARG A 161 -5.54 -10.19 -11.79
N SER A 162 -5.43 -11.41 -11.29
CA SER A 162 -6.60 -12.26 -11.04
C SER A 162 -7.13 -12.12 -9.62
N GLN A 163 -6.37 -11.56 -8.68
CA GLN A 163 -6.84 -11.36 -7.30
C GLN A 163 -8.13 -10.52 -7.27
N PRO A 164 -9.10 -10.89 -6.41
CA PRO A 164 -8.99 -11.83 -5.29
C PRO A 164 -9.07 -13.33 -5.66
N PHE A 165 -9.21 -13.67 -6.94
CA PHE A 165 -9.18 -15.04 -7.44
C PHE A 165 -7.73 -15.56 -7.62
N GLY A 166 -7.50 -16.83 -7.29
CA GLY A 166 -6.20 -17.48 -7.37
C GLY A 166 -5.69 -17.65 -8.80
N SER A 167 -6.57 -17.62 -9.81
CA SER A 167 -6.19 -17.64 -11.22
C SER A 167 -7.23 -17.00 -12.16
N TYR A 168 -6.83 -16.72 -13.40
CA TYR A 168 -7.77 -16.32 -14.47
C TYR A 168 -8.81 -17.40 -14.80
N GLY A 169 -8.45 -18.68 -14.65
CA GLY A 169 -9.39 -19.79 -14.86
C GLY A 169 -10.49 -19.80 -13.81
N GLU A 170 -10.13 -19.53 -12.56
CA GLU A 170 -11.08 -19.39 -11.45
C GLU A 170 -11.97 -18.16 -11.62
N LEU A 171 -11.38 -17.00 -11.94
CA LEU A 171 -12.13 -15.78 -12.29
C LEU A 171 -13.18 -16.05 -13.37
N ARG A 172 -12.78 -16.75 -14.44
CA ARG A 172 -13.68 -17.10 -15.54
C ARG A 172 -14.78 -18.06 -15.11
N ARG A 173 -14.46 -19.08 -14.32
CA ARG A 173 -15.43 -20.04 -13.80
C ARG A 173 -16.48 -19.34 -12.95
N VAL A 174 -16.07 -18.46 -12.04
CA VAL A 174 -16.98 -17.69 -11.19
C VAL A 174 -17.85 -16.77 -12.03
N TYR A 175 -17.26 -16.07 -13.02
CA TYR A 175 -18.01 -15.26 -13.97
C TYR A 175 -19.07 -16.05 -14.74
N GLU A 176 -18.76 -17.29 -15.15
CA GLU A 176 -19.72 -18.17 -15.83
C GLU A 176 -20.80 -18.71 -14.88
N THR A 177 -20.51 -18.82 -13.58
CA THR A 177 -21.44 -19.32 -12.56
C THR A 177 -22.40 -18.23 -12.06
N VAL A 178 -21.91 -16.99 -11.95
CA VAL A 178 -22.67 -15.82 -11.50
C VAL A 178 -23.35 -15.17 -12.72
N GLY A 179 -24.47 -15.74 -13.14
CA GLY A 179 -25.18 -15.32 -14.37
C GLY A 179 -25.74 -13.89 -14.35
N ASP A 180 -25.97 -13.31 -13.17
CA ASP A 180 -26.52 -11.97 -13.01
C ASP A 180 -25.46 -10.86 -13.09
N PHE A 181 -24.18 -11.21 -12.97
CA PHE A 181 -23.11 -10.21 -12.97
C PHE A 181 -22.81 -9.70 -14.37
N LYS A 182 -22.98 -8.39 -14.58
CA LYS A 182 -22.61 -7.70 -15.82
C LYS A 182 -21.47 -6.74 -15.55
N LYS A 183 -20.30 -7.01 -16.13
CA LYS A 183 -19.14 -6.11 -16.04
C LYS A 183 -19.53 -4.73 -16.58
N GLN A 184 -19.40 -3.71 -15.75
CA GLN A 184 -19.68 -2.33 -16.15
C GLN A 184 -18.57 -1.82 -17.08
N LYS A 185 -18.96 -1.04 -18.09
CA LYS A 185 -18.02 -0.41 -19.02
C LYS A 185 -17.25 0.68 -18.29
N PHE A 186 -15.93 0.67 -18.43
CA PHE A 186 -15.06 1.73 -17.91
C PHE A 186 -15.51 3.09 -18.46
N LYS A 187 -15.87 4.02 -17.56
CA LYS A 187 -16.38 5.36 -17.89
C LYS A 187 -15.29 6.45 -17.90
N GLY A 188 -14.02 6.07 -17.72
CA GLY A 188 -12.90 6.93 -17.32
C GLY A 188 -12.95 8.38 -17.81
N ARG A 189 -12.77 9.33 -16.89
CA ARG A 189 -12.58 10.72 -17.25
C ARG A 189 -11.16 10.90 -17.76
N VAL A 190 -11.01 11.48 -18.95
CA VAL A 190 -9.70 11.90 -19.46
C VAL A 190 -9.29 13.15 -18.68
N HIS A 191 -8.56 12.97 -17.58
CA HIS A 191 -7.97 14.08 -16.85
C HIS A 191 -6.73 14.58 -17.62
N ILE A 192 -6.91 15.61 -18.45
CA ILE A 192 -5.80 16.33 -19.10
C ILE A 192 -5.13 17.19 -18.03
N GLN A 193 -4.14 16.64 -17.34
CA GLN A 193 -3.24 17.44 -16.50
C GLN A 193 -2.37 18.34 -17.40
N THR A 194 -2.84 19.56 -17.58
CA THR A 194 -2.17 20.59 -18.39
C THR A 194 -1.08 21.23 -17.53
N GLY A 195 0.14 20.69 -17.60
CA GLY A 195 1.31 21.14 -16.86
C GLY A 195 1.84 22.53 -17.30
N GLY A 196 1.20 23.60 -16.84
CA GLY A 196 1.62 24.99 -17.00
C GLY A 196 2.64 25.45 -15.94
N TRP A 197 3.77 24.74 -15.80
CA TRP A 197 4.76 24.99 -14.73
C TRP A 197 6.11 25.53 -15.23
N LEU A 198 6.53 25.22 -16.46
CA LEU A 198 7.84 25.65 -16.98
C LEU A 198 7.96 27.17 -17.25
N LYS A 199 6.83 27.86 -17.48
CA LYS A 199 6.80 29.32 -17.76
C LYS A 199 6.93 30.17 -16.48
N ARG A 200 6.75 29.58 -15.30
CA ARG A 200 6.88 30.23 -13.97
C ARG A 200 8.29 30.14 -13.37
N LEU A 201 9.19 29.40 -14.05
CA LEU A 201 10.51 29.00 -13.55
C LEU A 201 11.64 29.98 -13.88
N TRP A 202 11.43 30.92 -14.82
CA TRP A 202 12.49 31.78 -15.37
C TRP A 202 12.64 33.15 -14.68
N ASP A 203 11.60 33.69 -14.05
CA ASP A 203 11.63 35.06 -13.50
C ASP A 203 12.10 35.18 -12.03
N LYS A 204 12.30 34.05 -11.32
CA LYS A 204 12.66 34.03 -9.88
C LYS A 204 14.16 33.90 -9.58
N PHE A 205 15.02 33.97 -10.60
CA PHE A 205 16.37 33.40 -10.54
C PHE A 205 17.44 34.24 -9.79
N PHE A 206 17.22 35.54 -9.49
CA PHE A 206 18.27 36.38 -8.87
C PHE A 206 17.98 36.90 -7.44
N LEU A 207 16.72 37.03 -7.02
CA LEU A 207 16.34 37.15 -5.59
C LEU A 207 16.27 35.76 -4.91
N GLY A 208 16.16 34.71 -5.72
CA GLY A 208 16.08 33.33 -5.30
C GLY A 208 17.38 32.79 -4.69
N SER A 209 18.58 33.30 -5.01
CA SER A 209 19.82 32.67 -4.55
C SER A 209 20.11 32.89 -3.06
N LEU A 210 19.77 34.05 -2.48
CA LEU A 210 20.02 34.35 -1.06
C LEU A 210 18.96 33.71 -0.15
N LEU A 211 17.70 33.71 -0.61
CA LEU A 211 16.61 32.93 0.00
C LEU A 211 16.84 31.43 -0.19
N PHE A 212 17.46 31.01 -1.30
CA PHE A 212 17.91 29.64 -1.54
C PHE A 212 18.99 29.24 -0.55
N TYR A 213 19.98 30.07 -0.23
CA TYR A 213 20.95 29.69 0.81
C TYR A 213 20.31 29.60 2.19
N ALA A 214 19.41 30.53 2.57
CA ALA A 214 18.70 30.46 3.85
C ALA A 214 17.74 29.25 3.93
N VAL A 215 16.94 29.02 2.90
CA VAL A 215 16.11 27.82 2.76
C VAL A 215 16.96 26.58 2.65
N PHE A 216 18.09 26.59 1.97
CA PHE A 216 19.02 25.46 1.87
C PHE A 216 19.60 25.13 3.23
N TYR A 217 19.98 26.09 4.05
CA TYR A 217 20.43 25.83 5.43
C TYR A 217 19.29 25.35 6.33
N VAL A 218 18.09 25.92 6.24
CA VAL A 218 16.92 25.44 6.99
C VAL A 218 16.46 24.06 6.50
N VAL A 219 16.58 23.77 5.21
CA VAL A 219 16.33 22.47 4.59
C VAL A 219 17.47 21.52 4.90
N LEU A 220 18.72 21.96 5.08
CA LEU A 220 19.85 21.10 5.46
C LEU A 220 19.76 20.73 6.94
N ILE A 221 19.47 21.70 7.81
CA ILE A 221 19.24 21.50 9.25
C ILE A 221 17.94 20.73 9.47
N GLY A 222 16.88 21.11 8.75
CA GLY A 222 15.59 20.44 8.74
C GLY A 222 15.70 19.04 8.15
N ALA A 223 16.49 18.85 7.09
CA ALA A 223 16.82 17.53 6.57
C ALA A 223 17.61 16.76 7.62
N LEU A 224 18.62 17.32 8.29
CA LEU A 224 19.36 16.67 9.39
C LEU A 224 18.44 16.24 10.55
N TYR A 225 17.45 17.06 10.91
CA TYR A 225 16.46 16.74 11.95
C TYR A 225 15.46 15.68 11.49
N PHE A 226 14.87 15.87 10.31
CA PHE A 226 14.01 14.91 9.63
C PHE A 226 14.75 13.60 9.41
N TYR A 227 16.06 13.66 9.18
CA TYR A 227 16.97 12.56 8.94
C TYR A 227 17.26 11.76 10.20
N LEU A 228 17.48 12.40 11.35
CA LEU A 228 17.54 11.70 12.64
C LEU A 228 16.22 10.97 12.95
N LEU A 229 15.09 11.58 12.58
CA LEU A 229 13.75 11.04 12.76
C LEU A 229 13.46 9.87 11.79
N CYS A 230 13.80 10.04 10.51
CA CYS A 230 13.70 9.04 9.46
C CYS A 230 14.68 7.90 9.64
N PHE A 231 15.86 8.12 10.25
CA PHE A 231 16.82 7.06 10.54
C PHE A 231 16.22 6.08 11.54
N GLY A 232 15.65 6.57 12.64
CA GLY A 232 14.93 5.73 13.60
C GLY A 232 13.79 4.95 12.94
N LEU A 233 13.04 5.60 12.06
CA LEU A 233 11.96 4.99 11.28
C LEU A 233 12.45 3.93 10.30
N MET A 234 13.51 4.19 9.53
CA MET A 234 14.06 3.23 8.56
C MET A 234 14.70 2.03 9.24
N VAL A 235 15.35 2.24 10.39
CA VAL A 235 15.86 1.14 11.22
C VAL A 235 14.70 0.31 11.76
N ALA A 236 13.63 0.94 12.25
CA ALA A 236 12.43 0.24 12.70
C ALA A 236 11.79 -0.57 11.55
N VAL A 237 11.64 0.02 10.36
CA VAL A 237 11.14 -0.70 9.17
C VAL A 237 12.09 -1.85 8.78
N GLY A 238 13.40 -1.65 8.90
CA GLY A 238 14.42 -2.66 8.63
C GLY A 238 14.36 -3.88 9.57
N THR A 239 13.92 -3.71 10.81
CA THR A 239 13.78 -4.78 11.82
C THR A 239 12.41 -5.45 11.81
N LEU A 240 11.40 -4.84 11.21
CA LEU A 240 10.08 -5.46 11.07
C LEU A 240 10.14 -6.67 10.10
N PRO A 241 9.41 -7.76 10.41
CA PRO A 241 9.26 -8.87 9.48
C PRO A 241 8.49 -8.40 8.24
N ILE A 242 8.90 -8.89 7.07
CA ILE A 242 8.13 -8.68 5.84
C ILE A 242 6.85 -9.48 6.00
N LYS A 243 5.71 -8.78 5.97
CA LYS A 243 4.38 -9.36 6.01
C LYS A 243 3.74 -9.14 4.65
N GLY A 244 3.26 -10.21 4.04
CA GLY A 244 2.41 -10.15 2.85
C GLY A 244 1.09 -10.84 3.14
N GLN A 245 0.01 -10.35 2.54
CA GLN A 245 -1.27 -11.03 2.55
C GLN A 245 -1.57 -11.48 1.12
N CYS A 246 -1.82 -12.78 0.95
CA CYS A 246 -2.27 -13.34 -0.31
C CYS A 246 -3.71 -13.83 -0.14
N TYR A 247 -4.60 -13.34 -0.99
CA TYR A 247 -6.00 -13.73 -1.00
C TYR A 247 -6.23 -14.80 -2.09
N SER A 248 -6.95 -15.85 -1.74
CA SER A 248 -7.39 -16.89 -2.67
C SER A 248 -8.80 -17.29 -2.31
N CYS A 249 -9.64 -17.45 -3.33
CA CYS A 249 -10.84 -18.25 -3.19
C CYS A 249 -10.45 -19.72 -3.00
N ASN A 250 -11.26 -20.43 -2.25
CA ASN A 250 -11.27 -21.89 -2.23
C ASN A 250 -12.67 -22.31 -2.54
N ASP A 251 -12.79 -23.40 -3.29
CA ASP A 251 -14.04 -24.13 -3.37
C ASP A 251 -14.49 -24.47 -1.95
N VAL A 252 -15.71 -24.03 -1.60
CA VAL A 252 -16.50 -24.74 -0.60
C VAL A 252 -16.80 -26.09 -1.27
N VAL A 253 -15.84 -27.01 -1.20
CA VAL A 253 -16.12 -28.41 -1.42
C VAL A 253 -17.10 -28.76 -0.33
N GLU A 254 -18.37 -28.82 -0.69
CA GLU A 254 -19.39 -29.52 0.06
C GLU A 254 -18.81 -30.89 0.41
N THR A 255 -18.26 -31.02 1.62
CA THR A 255 -18.17 -32.32 2.29
C THR A 255 -19.60 -32.68 2.69
N VAL A 256 -20.44 -32.94 1.69
CA VAL A 256 -21.70 -33.65 1.85
C VAL A 256 -21.38 -35.11 1.61
N GLY A 257 -21.17 -35.83 2.72
CA GLY A 257 -21.44 -37.25 2.84
C GLY A 257 -20.43 -38.22 2.23
N SER A 258 -19.66 -38.87 3.10
CA SER A 258 -19.53 -40.33 3.10
C SER A 258 -19.29 -40.81 4.52
#